data_AF-A0A3L7XKQ4-F1
#
_entry.id   AF-A0A3L7XKQ4-F1
#
_cell.length_a   1.000
_cell.length_b   1.000
_cell.length_c   1.000
_cell.angle_alpha   90.00
_cell.angle_beta   90.00
_cell.angle_gamma   90.00
#
_symmetry.space_group_name_H-M   'P 1'
#
loop_
_entity.id
_entity.type
_entity.pdbx_description
1 polymer ?
#
loop_
_entity_poly.entity_id
_entity_poly.type
_entity_poly.pdbx_seq_one_letter_code
_entity_poly.pdbx_strand_id
1 'polypeptide(L)'
;MSVRPVNFGRIPRWLSVSLVLLIFSCMLLGTAAAAPDSQADEAEWLLMFYVDADDDTLELDMLIDLQEAELVGSTEQVHIVAQVDRFKGSFDGMGDFTGAKRLYITQDADVNVI
;
A
#
# COMPACT_ATOMS: atom_id res chain seq x y z
N MET A 1 29.23 -19.52 42.14
CA MET A 1 28.46 -18.60 41.26
C MET A 1 27.33 -18.02 42.09
N SER A 2 27.39 -16.73 42.43
CA SER A 2 26.44 -16.08 43.35
C SER A 2 25.57 -15.11 42.55
N VAL A 3 24.25 -15.32 42.57
CA VAL A 3 23.28 -14.41 41.97
C VAL A 3 22.67 -13.57 43.09
N ARG A 4 22.66 -12.25 42.93
CA ARG A 4 21.94 -11.33 43.83
C ARG A 4 20.66 -10.84 43.15
N PRO A 5 19.54 -10.71 43.87
CA PRO A 5 18.31 -10.22 43.30
C PRO A 5 18.40 -8.72 43.00
N VAL A 6 17.79 -8.30 41.89
CA VAL A 6 17.64 -6.89 41.52
C VAL A 6 16.49 -6.29 42.32
N ASN A 7 16.76 -5.24 43.07
CA ASN A 7 15.77 -4.53 43.87
C ASN A 7 15.25 -3.33 43.07
N PHE A 8 14.04 -3.45 42.51
CA PHE A 8 13.36 -2.32 41.88
C PHE A 8 12.76 -1.44 42.99
N GLY A 9 13.39 -0.30 43.23
CA GLY A 9 12.95 0.65 44.27
C GLY A 9 11.48 1.08 44.09
N ARG A 10 10.84 1.46 45.21
CA ARG A 10 9.43 1.91 45.22
C ARG A 10 9.24 3.08 44.26
N ILE A 11 8.39 2.89 43.27
CA ILE A 11 7.96 3.94 42.34
C ILE A 11 7.32 5.07 43.15
N PRO A 12 7.74 6.33 42.96
CA PRO A 12 7.24 7.43 43.77
C PRO A 12 5.79 7.77 43.38
N ARG A 13 4.95 8.04 44.39
CA ARG A 13 3.48 8.19 44.24
C ARG A 13 3.03 9.23 43.21
N TRP A 14 3.86 10.24 42.92
CA TRP A 14 3.56 11.24 41.90
C TRP A 14 3.61 10.66 40.47
N LEU A 15 4.50 9.70 40.20
CA LEU A 15 4.57 8.98 38.93
C LEU A 15 3.30 8.14 38.68
N SER A 16 2.75 7.54 39.75
CA SER A 16 1.52 6.73 39.68
C SER A 16 0.27 7.58 39.43
N VAL A 17 0.19 8.77 40.04
CA VAL A 17 -0.96 9.68 39.85
C VAL A 17 -0.93 10.31 38.45
N SER A 18 0.23 10.70 37.95
CA SER A 18 0.37 11.22 36.58
C SER A 18 0.02 10.17 35.52
N LEU A 19 0.39 8.90 35.73
CA LEU A 19 0.04 7.82 34.81
C LEU A 19 -1.47 7.54 34.79
N VAL A 20 -2.14 7.56 35.95
CA VAL A 20 -3.59 7.37 36.06
C VAL A 20 -4.36 8.52 35.42
N LEU A 21 -3.91 9.77 35.61
CA LEU A 21 -4.50 10.94 34.96
C LEU A 21 -4.30 10.93 33.44
N LEU A 22 -3.16 10.44 32.94
CA LEU A 22 -2.90 10.27 31.51
C LEU A 22 -3.83 9.22 30.88
N ILE A 23 -4.03 8.09 31.56
CA ILE A 23 -4.94 7.02 31.10
C ILE A 23 -6.40 7.49 31.11
N PHE A 24 -6.82 8.23 32.14
CA PHE A 24 -8.17 8.76 32.23
C PHE A 24 -8.42 9.86 31.18
N SER A 25 -7.41 10.68 30.88
CA SER A 25 -7.45 11.66 29.79
C SER A 25 -7.57 10.99 28.41
N CYS A 26 -6.94 9.83 28.19
CA CYS A 26 -7.11 9.07 26.95
C CYS A 26 -8.52 8.49 26.78
N MET A 27 -9.23 8.16 27.86
CA MET A 27 -10.59 7.60 27.79
C MET A 27 -11.68 8.67 27.58
N LEU A 28 -11.47 9.91 28.02
CA LEU A 28 -12.43 11.01 27.83
C LEU A 28 -12.36 11.69 26.45
N LEU A 29 -11.30 11.45 25.67
CA LEU A 29 -11.11 11.94 24.30
C LEU A 29 -11.39 10.87 23.22
N GLY A 30 -11.72 9.65 23.63
CA GLY A 30 -11.85 8.49 22.76
C GLY A 30 -13.27 8.25 22.25
N THR A 31 -13.92 9.23 21.63
CA THR A 31 -14.91 8.87 20.60
C THR A 31 -14.10 8.60 19.35
N ALA A 32 -13.77 7.34 19.08
CA ALA A 32 -13.34 6.94 17.76
C ALA A 32 -14.47 7.35 16.81
N ALA A 33 -14.27 8.44 16.05
CA ALA A 33 -15.12 8.74 14.93
C ALA A 33 -15.13 7.47 14.09
N ALA A 34 -16.31 6.88 13.86
CA ALA A 34 -16.44 5.79 12.91
C ALA A 34 -15.71 6.24 11.65
N ALA A 35 -14.70 5.48 11.23
CA ALA A 35 -14.12 5.69 9.91
C ALA A 35 -15.31 5.72 8.95
N PRO A 36 -15.38 6.69 8.01
CA PRO A 36 -16.42 6.65 7.00
C PRO A 36 -16.38 5.22 6.43
N ASP A 37 -17.54 4.54 6.39
CA ASP A 37 -17.63 3.29 5.66
C ASP A 37 -17.08 3.62 4.28
N SER A 38 -15.89 3.10 3.97
CA SER A 38 -15.34 3.15 2.63
C SER A 38 -16.10 2.12 1.82
N GLN A 39 -17.40 2.34 1.69
CA GLN A 39 -18.13 2.01 0.50
C GLN A 39 -17.62 2.99 -0.58
N ALA A 40 -16.32 2.91 -0.89
CA ALA A 40 -15.93 3.13 -2.26
C ALA A 40 -16.81 2.13 -3.01
N ASP A 41 -17.73 2.63 -3.83
CA ASP A 41 -18.67 1.81 -4.58
C ASP A 41 -17.95 0.55 -5.02
N GLU A 42 -18.33 -0.59 -4.44
CA GLU A 42 -17.60 -1.84 -4.65
C GLU A 42 -17.81 -2.15 -6.13
N ALA A 43 -16.76 -1.97 -6.93
CA ALA A 43 -16.83 -2.21 -8.35
C ALA A 43 -17.42 -3.60 -8.58
N GLU A 44 -18.37 -3.68 -9.50
CA GLU A 44 -19.03 -4.94 -9.85
C GLU A 44 -18.00 -6.01 -10.25
N TRP A 45 -16.88 -5.57 -10.86
CA TRP A 45 -15.79 -6.44 -11.26
C TRP A 45 -14.42 -5.89 -10.89
N LEU A 46 -13.55 -6.78 -10.40
CA LEU A 46 -12.12 -6.55 -10.31
C LEU A 46 -11.41 -7.45 -11.34
N LEU A 47 -10.74 -6.83 -12.30
CA LEU A 47 -9.86 -7.49 -13.26
C LEU A 47 -8.40 -7.32 -12.83
N MET A 48 -7.71 -8.43 -12.57
CA MET A 48 -6.29 -8.41 -12.24
C MET A 48 -5.45 -8.98 -13.39
N PHE A 49 -4.60 -8.13 -13.95
CA PHE A 49 -3.52 -8.52 -14.85
C PHE A 49 -2.36 -8.99 -13.97
N TYR A 50 -1.98 -10.25 -14.10
CA TYR A 50 -0.78 -10.79 -13.45
C TYR A 50 0.28 -10.96 -14.53
N VAL A 51 1.29 -10.09 -14.54
CA VAL A 51 2.33 -10.07 -15.57
C VAL A 51 3.71 -10.15 -14.90
N ASP A 52 4.37 -11.27 -15.14
CA ASP A 52 5.66 -11.66 -14.54
C ASP A 52 6.74 -11.68 -15.64
N ALA A 53 6.80 -10.61 -16.43
CA ALA A 53 7.72 -10.47 -17.56
C ALA A 53 9.03 -9.82 -17.10
N ASP A 54 9.64 -10.34 -16.03
CA ASP A 54 10.89 -9.85 -15.45
C ASP A 54 12.14 -10.32 -16.23
N ASP A 55 12.07 -10.23 -17.56
CA ASP A 55 13.17 -10.52 -18.46
C ASP A 55 13.38 -9.41 -19.51
N ASP A 56 14.50 -9.46 -20.23
CA ASP A 56 14.86 -8.44 -21.22
C ASP A 56 14.09 -8.52 -22.53
N THR A 57 13.30 -9.58 -22.73
CA THR A 57 12.62 -9.91 -23.99
C THR A 57 11.15 -9.49 -23.94
N LEU A 58 10.45 -9.74 -22.84
CA LEU A 58 9.02 -9.54 -22.69
C LEU A 58 8.65 -8.26 -21.93
N GLU A 59 9.61 -7.59 -21.27
CA GLU A 59 9.33 -6.40 -20.46
C GLU A 59 8.70 -5.27 -21.30
N LEU A 60 9.20 -5.04 -22.52
CA LEU A 60 8.66 -4.00 -23.39
C LEU A 60 7.22 -4.30 -23.81
N ASP A 61 6.97 -5.54 -24.24
CA ASP A 61 5.64 -5.97 -24.69
C ASP A 61 4.61 -5.88 -23.55
N MET A 62 5.00 -6.28 -22.34
CA MET A 62 4.19 -6.10 -21.13
C MET A 62 3.83 -4.62 -20.90
N LEU A 63 4.79 -3.71 -21.04
CA LEU A 63 4.54 -2.28 -20.81
C LEU A 63 3.66 -1.65 -21.90
N ILE A 64 3.74 -2.15 -23.13
CA ILE A 64 2.84 -1.78 -24.23
C ILE A 64 1.42 -2.28 -23.92
N ASP A 65 1.25 -3.53 -23.50
CA ASP A 65 -0.06 -4.08 -23.11
C ASP A 65 -0.69 -3.29 -21.96
N LEU A 66 0.12 -2.80 -21.01
CA LEU A 66 -0.37 -1.91 -19.95
C LEU A 66 -0.86 -0.56 -20.49
N GLN A 67 -0.17 0.07 -21.44
CA GLN A 67 -0.68 1.28 -22.11
C GLN A 67 -1.98 1.02 -22.88
N GLU A 68 -2.10 -0.14 -23.53
CA GLU A 68 -3.34 -0.52 -24.19
C GLU A 68 -4.51 -0.66 -23.19
N ALA A 69 -4.24 -1.15 -21.97
CA ALA A 69 -5.23 -1.18 -20.90
C ALA A 69 -5.59 0.23 -20.39
N GLU A 70 -4.64 1.17 -20.37
CA GLU A 70 -4.86 2.57 -19.99
C GLU A 70 -5.80 3.29 -20.96
N LEU A 71 -5.91 2.89 -22.23
CA LEU A 71 -6.90 3.48 -23.16
C LEU A 71 -8.34 3.43 -22.64
N VAL A 72 -8.68 2.37 -21.92
CA VAL A 72 -10.01 2.18 -21.32
C VAL A 72 -9.97 2.56 -19.83
N GLY A 73 -8.98 2.07 -19.10
CA GLY A 73 -8.81 2.32 -17.67
C GLY A 73 -9.91 1.75 -16.78
N SER A 74 -9.76 1.96 -15.47
CA SER A 74 -10.78 1.61 -14.48
C SER A 74 -11.99 2.57 -14.54
N THR A 75 -13.15 2.04 -14.20
CA THR A 75 -14.43 2.75 -14.09
C THR A 75 -15.08 2.47 -12.73
N GLU A 76 -16.20 3.11 -12.42
CA GLU A 76 -16.98 2.83 -11.20
C GLU A 76 -17.48 1.36 -11.14
N GLN A 77 -17.68 0.71 -12.28
CA GLN A 77 -18.19 -0.67 -12.35
C GLN A 77 -17.08 -1.72 -12.47
N VAL A 78 -15.92 -1.35 -13.03
CA VAL A 78 -14.82 -2.28 -13.30
C VAL A 78 -13.52 -1.64 -12.83
N HIS A 79 -12.89 -2.27 -11.84
CA HIS A 79 -11.54 -1.93 -11.40
C HIS A 79 -10.54 -2.80 -12.13
N ILE A 80 -9.52 -2.18 -12.72
CA ILE A 80 -8.40 -2.85 -13.38
C ILE A 80 -7.17 -2.63 -12.52
N VAL A 81 -6.56 -3.72 -12.07
CA VAL A 81 -5.29 -3.71 -11.35
C VAL A 81 -4.27 -4.55 -12.11
N ALA A 82 -3.02 -4.10 -12.14
CA ALA A 82 -1.92 -4.86 -12.71
C ALA A 82 -0.89 -5.17 -11.63
N GLN A 83 -0.57 -6.44 -11.44
CA GLN A 83 0.66 -6.84 -10.76
C GLN A 83 1.73 -7.06 -11.82
N VAL A 84 2.80 -6.28 -11.73
CA VAL A 84 3.86 -6.18 -12.73
C VAL A 84 5.19 -6.45 -12.04
N ASP A 85 5.97 -7.39 -12.54
CA ASP A 85 7.37 -7.59 -12.11
C ASP A 85 8.32 -7.07 -13.19
N ARG A 86 9.10 -6.04 -12.86
CA ARG A 86 10.02 -5.39 -13.80
C ARG A 86 11.44 -5.91 -13.64
N PHE A 87 12.02 -6.30 -14.78
CA PHE A 87 13.41 -6.69 -14.88
C PHE A 87 14.34 -5.53 -14.54
N LYS A 88 15.53 -5.85 -14.04
CA LYS A 88 16.56 -4.86 -13.78
C LYS A 88 17.50 -4.74 -14.98
N GLY A 89 17.31 -3.70 -15.77
CA GLY A 89 18.30 -3.22 -16.75
C GLY A 89 18.02 -3.51 -18.21
N SER A 90 16.76 -3.78 -18.60
CA SER A 90 16.36 -3.80 -20.01
C SER A 90 15.77 -2.45 -20.45
N PHE A 91 14.58 -2.09 -19.97
CA PHE A 91 13.88 -0.88 -20.40
C PHE A 91 13.87 0.20 -19.31
N ASP A 92 14.12 1.47 -19.66
CA ASP A 92 14.17 2.61 -18.73
C ASP A 92 12.96 3.56 -18.83
N GLY A 93 12.03 3.29 -19.76
CA GLY A 93 10.78 4.03 -19.88
C GLY A 93 9.73 3.65 -18.83
N MET A 94 8.63 4.41 -18.81
CA MET A 94 7.43 4.17 -17.98
C MET A 94 7.70 4.10 -16.46
N GLY A 95 8.71 4.85 -16.00
CA GLY A 95 9.06 5.03 -14.60
C GLY A 95 10.25 4.19 -14.14
N ASP A 96 10.98 4.67 -13.14
CA ASP A 96 12.18 4.02 -12.60
C ASP A 96 11.79 3.12 -11.42
N PHE A 97 11.42 1.88 -11.72
CA PHE A 97 11.27 0.85 -10.70
C PHE A 97 11.66 -0.55 -11.18
N THR A 98 12.10 -1.37 -10.24
CA THR A 98 12.43 -2.78 -10.45
C THR A 98 11.70 -3.64 -9.43
N GLY A 99 11.46 -4.91 -9.77
CA GLY A 99 10.74 -5.85 -8.93
C GLY A 99 9.22 -5.68 -9.02
N ALA A 100 8.49 -6.46 -8.21
CA ALA A 100 7.04 -6.51 -8.25
C ALA A 100 6.35 -5.26 -7.67
N LYS A 101 5.38 -4.72 -8.41
CA LYS A 101 4.42 -3.70 -7.96
C LYS A 101 3.00 -4.08 -8.32
N ARG A 102 2.05 -3.53 -7.55
CA ARG A 102 0.63 -3.54 -7.90
C ARG A 102 0.19 -2.12 -8.23
N LEU A 103 -0.36 -1.95 -9.42
CA LEU A 103 -0.80 -0.69 -9.99
C LEU A 103 -2.32 -0.73 -10.16
N TYR A 104 -2.96 0.42 -9.98
CA TYR A 104 -4.35 0.64 -10.36
C TYR A 104 -4.36 1.37 -11.69
N ILE A 105 -4.98 0.78 -12.72
CA ILE A 105 -4.94 1.30 -14.08
C ILE A 105 -6.01 2.38 -14.22
N THR A 106 -5.60 3.60 -14.54
CA THR A 106 -6.48 4.73 -14.81
C THR A 106 -6.54 5.01 -16.30
N GLN A 107 -7.61 5.64 -16.76
CA GLN A 107 -7.73 5.98 -18.16
C GLN A 107 -6.70 7.04 -18.57
N ASP A 108 -5.94 6.78 -19.63
CA ASP A 108 -5.07 7.73 -20.32
C ASP A 108 -5.31 7.63 -21.84
N ALA A 109 -5.35 8.77 -22.52
CA ALA A 109 -5.55 8.86 -23.96
C ALA A 109 -4.23 9.00 -24.74
N ASP A 110 -3.09 9.19 -24.06
CA ASP A 110 -1.78 9.25 -24.71
C ASP A 110 -1.10 7.88 -24.77
N VAL A 111 -1.12 7.27 -25.96
CA VAL A 111 -0.47 5.97 -26.24
C VAL A 111 0.88 6.11 -26.95
N ASN A 112 1.45 7.31 -26.98
CA ASN A 112 2.71 7.57 -27.70
C ASN A 112 3.93 7.62 -26.77
N VAL A 113 3.82 7.09 -25.55
CA VAL A 113 4.92 7.06 -24.59
C VAL A 113 5.56 5.68 -24.63
N ILE A 114 6.34 5.39 -25.69
CA ILE A 114 7.25 4.24 -25.72
C ILE A 114 8.68 4.75 -25.88
#